data_AF-A0A2K0UQE2-F1
#
_entry.id   AF-A0A2K0UQE2-F1
#
_cell.length_a   1.000
_cell.length_b   1.000
_cell.length_c   1.000
_cell.angle_alpha   90.00
_cell.angle_beta   90.00
_cell.angle_gamma   90.00
#
_symmetry.space_group_name_H-M   'P 1'
#
loop_
_entity.id
_entity.type
_entity.pdbx_description
1 polymer ?
#
loop_
_entity_poly.entity_id
_entity_poly.type
_entity_poly.pdbx_seq_one_letter_code
_entity_poly.pdbx_strand_id
1 'polypeptide(L)' 'MATLNTMMNAEQGASTSVWAALSRDLEGQGGKYCERNRFSEPLKKGWKMIDPGHAEWCYDEKAAARLYDLSMKEINM' A
#
# COMPACT_ATOMS: atom_id res chain seq x y z
N MET A 1 5.08 -23.93 -0.43
CA MET A 1 5.66 -23.39 0.82
C MET A 1 5.70 -21.87 0.87
N ALA A 2 5.98 -21.14 -0.21
CA ALA A 2 5.93 -19.65 -0.22
C ALA A 2 4.59 -19.06 0.22
N THR A 3 3.46 -19.68 -0.16
CA THR A 3 2.09 -19.21 0.17
C THR A 3 1.78 -19.25 1.67
N LEU A 4 2.38 -20.16 2.44
CA LEU A 4 2.11 -20.29 3.88
C LEU A 4 2.81 -19.21 4.71
N ASN A 5 3.86 -18.57 4.18
CA ASN A 5 4.64 -17.54 4.89
C ASN A 5 4.15 -16.10 4.62
N THR A 6 3.16 -15.92 3.76
CA THR A 6 2.62 -14.59 3.39
C THR A 6 1.23 -14.33 3.94
N MET A 7 0.47 -15.38 4.26
CA MET A 7 -0.86 -15.25 4.87
C MET A 7 -0.75 -14.82 6.33
N MET A 8 -1.62 -13.92 6.75
CA MET A 8 -1.72 -13.40 8.11
C MET A 8 -3.05 -13.82 8.73
N ASN A 9 -3.09 -13.90 10.06
CA ASN A 9 -4.38 -13.89 10.76
C ASN A 9 -4.98 -12.47 10.77
N ALA A 10 -6.20 -12.34 11.29
CA ALA A 10 -6.93 -11.07 11.29
C ALA A 10 -6.19 -9.99 12.09
N GLU A 11 -5.63 -10.35 13.25
CA GLU A 11 -4.92 -9.43 14.14
C GLU A 11 -3.64 -8.88 13.49
N GLN A 12 -2.86 -9.76 12.86
CA GLN A 12 -1.65 -9.39 12.13
C GLN A 12 -1.98 -8.48 10.94
N GLY A 13 -3.01 -8.81 10.16
CA GLY A 13 -3.45 -8.00 9.03
C GLY A 13 -3.92 -6.61 9.45
N ALA A 14 -4.71 -6.52 10.52
CA ALA A 14 -5.21 -5.24 11.04
C ALA A 14 -4.12 -4.39 11.71
N SER A 15 -3.04 -5.00 12.21
CA SER A 15 -1.99 -4.29 12.95
C SER A 15 -1.35 -3.15 12.15
N THR A 16 -1.24 -3.28 10.82
CA THR A 16 -0.64 -2.25 9.95
C THR A 16 -1.43 -0.95 9.97
N SER A 17 -2.76 -1.01 10.03
CA SER A 17 -3.59 0.19 10.14
C SER A 17 -3.39 0.90 11.48
N VAL A 18 -3.27 0.14 12.57
CA VAL A 18 -3.00 0.69 13.90
C VAL A 18 -1.62 1.33 13.96
N TRP A 19 -0.60 0.66 13.41
CA TRP A 19 0.74 1.21 13.29
C TRP A 19 0.75 2.49 12.44
N ALA A 20 0.09 2.49 11.28
CA ALA A 20 0.04 3.67 10.41
C ALA A 20 -0.66 4.87 11.07
N ALA A 21 -1.67 4.63 11.91
CA ALA A 21 -2.41 5.68 12.60
C ALA A 21 -1.64 6.30 13.79
N LEU A 22 -0.70 5.56 14.41
CA LEU A 22 -0.09 5.94 15.69
C LEU A 22 1.45 6.01 15.67
N SER A 23 2.11 5.48 14.65
CA SER A 23 3.57 5.44 14.60
C SER A 23 4.14 6.84 14.40
N ARG A 24 5.15 7.18 15.21
CA ARG A 24 5.91 8.42 15.06
C ARG A 24 6.72 8.46 13.77
N ASP A 25 7.00 7.30 13.16
CA ASP A 25 7.74 7.23 11.90
C ASP A 25 7.01 7.96 10.76
N LEU A 26 5.68 8.12 10.85
CA LEU A 26 4.85 8.81 9.88
C LEU A 26 4.63 10.30 10.18
N GLU A 27 5.12 10.82 11.31
CA GLU A 27 4.98 12.24 11.64
C GLU A 27 5.66 13.11 10.57
N GLY A 28 4.90 14.01 9.96
CA GLY A 28 5.37 14.86 8.87
C GLY A 28 5.60 14.12 7.54
N GLN A 29 5.25 12.84 7.44
CA GLN A 29 5.40 12.04 6.22
C GLN A 29 4.04 11.63 5.64
N GLY A 30 3.77 12.06 4.41
CA GLY A 30 2.60 11.63 3.62
C GLY A 30 2.99 10.75 2.43
N GLY A 31 1.99 10.13 1.80
CA GLY A 31 2.19 9.40 0.53
C GLY A 31 3.08 8.16 0.66
N LYS A 32 3.09 7.46 1.79
CA LYS A 32 3.85 6.20 1.94
C LYS A 32 2.91 5.01 1.86
N TYR A 33 3.24 4.04 1.00
CA TYR A 33 2.64 2.71 1.09
C TYR A 33 3.17 2.00 2.34
N CYS A 34 2.28 1.36 3.09
CA CYS A 34 2.60 0.69 4.35
C CYS A 34 2.20 -0.78 4.26
N GLU A 35 3.05 -1.67 4.76
CA GLU A 35 2.75 -3.09 4.88
C GLU A 35 3.50 -3.65 6.10
N ARG A 36 2.89 -4.58 6.85
CA ARG A 36 3.57 -5.30 7.94
C ARG A 36 4.25 -4.37 8.95
N ASN A 37 3.55 -3.30 9.36
CA ASN A 37 4.03 -2.31 10.32
C ASN A 37 5.35 -1.61 9.90
N ARG A 38 5.56 -1.44 8.59
CA ARG A 38 6.68 -0.67 8.03
C ARG A 38 6.27 0.03 6.73
N PHE A 39 7.14 0.90 6.25
CA PHE A 39 7.06 1.38 4.87
C PHE A 39 7.27 0.21 3.89
N SER A 40 6.40 0.12 2.90
CA SER A 40 6.50 -0.86 1.83
C SER A 40 7.69 -0.55 0.94
N GLU A 41 8.36 -1.61 0.47
CA GLU A 41 9.47 -1.50 -0.48
C GLU A 41 8.98 -1.71 -1.91
N PRO A 42 9.67 -1.17 -2.93
CA PRO A 42 9.34 -1.47 -4.31
C PRO A 42 9.44 -2.97 -4.61
N LEU A 43 8.50 -3.47 -5.39
CA LEU A 43 8.55 -4.85 -5.87
C LEU A 43 9.82 -5.11 -6.67
N LYS A 44 10.45 -6.26 -6.42
CA LYS A 44 11.64 -6.69 -7.15
C LYS A 44 11.28 -7.16 -8.56
N LYS A 45 12.24 -7.11 -9.48
CA LYS A 45 12.05 -7.65 -10.84
C LYS A 45 11.67 -9.14 -10.78
N GLY A 46 10.63 -9.52 -11.53
CA GLY A 46 10.12 -10.89 -11.54
C GLY A 46 9.27 -11.26 -10.32
N TRP A 47 8.75 -10.26 -9.60
CA TRP A 47 7.82 -10.47 -8.49
C TRP A 47 6.60 -11.30 -8.93
N LYS A 48 6.07 -12.05 -7.98
CA LYS A 48 4.83 -12.82 -8.08
C LYS A 48 3.72 -12.09 -7.37
N MET A 49 2.47 -12.40 -7.73
CA MET A 49 1.28 -11.77 -7.16
C MET A 49 1.20 -11.74 -5.63
N ILE A 50 1.90 -12.65 -4.94
CA ILE A 50 1.88 -12.77 -3.48
C ILE A 50 3.11 -12.14 -2.78
N ASP A 51 4.06 -11.63 -3.55
CA ASP A 51 5.25 -11.00 -2.99
C ASP A 51 4.88 -9.65 -2.36
N PRO A 52 5.42 -9.33 -1.17
CA PRO A 52 5.19 -8.05 -0.52
C PRO A 52 5.91 -6.92 -1.27
N GLY A 53 5.33 -5.73 -1.22
CA GLY A 53 5.86 -4.55 -1.88
C GLY A 53 4.80 -3.79 -2.68
N HIS A 54 5.17 -2.58 -3.12
CA HIS A 54 4.36 -1.76 -4.01
C HIS A 54 4.93 -1.77 -5.43
N ALA A 55 4.04 -1.68 -6.41
CA ALA A 55 4.44 -1.62 -7.81
C ALA A 55 4.91 -0.23 -8.20
N GLU A 56 5.66 -0.12 -9.29
CA GLU A 56 6.21 1.15 -9.78
C GLU A 56 5.12 2.20 -10.08
N TRP A 57 3.97 1.77 -10.57
CA TRP A 57 2.85 2.65 -10.89
C TRP A 57 2.10 3.19 -9.68
N CYS A 58 2.36 2.67 -8.47
CA CYS A 58 1.74 3.16 -7.24
C CYS A 58 2.07 4.65 -6.97
N TYR A 59 3.15 5.15 -7.54
CA TYR A 59 3.60 6.54 -7.43
C TYR A 59 3.45 7.35 -8.73
N ASP A 60 2.70 6.86 -9.71
CA ASP A 60 2.40 7.64 -10.92
C ASP A 60 1.33 8.71 -10.62
N GLU A 61 1.80 9.92 -10.29
CA GLU A 61 0.95 11.07 -9.98
C GLU A 61 0.00 11.46 -11.13
N LYS A 62 0.44 11.31 -12.39
CA LYS A 62 -0.39 11.65 -13.55
C LYS A 62 -1.53 10.65 -13.72
N ALA A 63 -1.25 9.37 -13.51
CA ALA A 63 -2.28 8.34 -13.51
C ALA A 63 -3.23 8.51 -12.33
N ALA A 64 -2.73 8.83 -11.14
CA ALA A 64 -3.53 9.06 -9.95
C ALA A 64 -4.48 10.26 -10.13
N ALA A 65 -3.99 11.40 -10.63
CA ALA A 65 -4.82 12.57 -10.88
C ALA A 65 -5.93 12.29 -11.91
N ARG A 66 -5.59 11.63 -13.03
CA ARG A 66 -6.58 11.23 -14.04
C ARG A 66 -7.64 10.29 -13.47
N LEU A 67 -7.23 9.33 -12.63
CA LEU A 67 -8.16 8.39 -12.01
C LEU A 67 -9.12 9.13 -11.07
N TYR A 68 -8.62 10.07 -10.28
CA TYR A 68 -9.45 10.89 -9.39
C TYR A 68 -10.51 11.68 -10.15
N ASP A 69 -10.13 12.39 -11.22
CA ASP A 69 -11.07 13.17 -12.04
C ASP A 69 -12.17 12.29 -12.65
N LEU A 70 -11.79 11.09 -13.12
CA LEU A 70 -12.75 10.12 -13.63
C LEU A 70 -13.68 9.64 -12.52
N SER A 71 -13.14 9.29 -11.34
CA SER A 71 -13.95 8.85 -10.20
C SER A 71 -14.95 9.91 -9.75
N MET A 72 -14.55 11.19 -9.70
CA MET A 72 -15.44 12.30 -9.34
C MET A 72 -16.57 12.46 -10.36
N LYS A 73 -16.26 12.38 -11.65
CA LYS A 73 -17.26 12.38 -12.73
C LYS A 73 -18.27 11.23 -12.57
N GLU A 74 -17.82 10.02 -12.25
CA GLU A 74 -18.70 8.85 -12.10
C GLU A 74 -19.65 8.98 -10.90
N ILE A 75 -19.24 9.66 -9.82
CA ILE A 75 -20.09 9.91 -8.65
C ILE A 75 -20.86 11.24 -8.72
N ASN A 76 -20.83 11.93 -9.88
CA ASN A 76 -21.45 13.24 -10.11
C ASN A 76 -21.04 14.32 -9.09
N MET A 77 -19.77 14.33 -8.66
CA MET A 77 -19.17 15.36 -7.81
C MET A 77 -18.25 16.30 -8.59
#